data_AF-A0A9D9X054-F1
#
_entry.id   AF-A0A9D9X054-F1
#
_cell.length_a   1.000
_cell.length_b   1.000
_cell.length_c   1.000
_cell.angle_alpha   90.00
_cell.angle_beta   90.00
_cell.angle_gamma   90.00
#
_symmetry.space_group_name_H-M   'P 1'
#
loop_
_entity.id
_entity.type
_entity.pdbx_description
1 polymer ?
#
loop_
_entity_poly.entity_id
_entity_poly.type
_entity_poly.pdbx_seq_one_letter_code
_entity_poly.pdbx_strand_id
1 'polypeptide(L)'
;MKKWVIGGVVLCVATLFVAKYWWILAIIIIGPYKGPQFETWQSQNASFQIRVDAFHEANGGFVPGAYYTFFSAPVGSNDWKEVMTFRHDDPIDIRKSQVQFVSDGVGFVYMGWMFASTNDGGQSWTVWDACKKAPDLKSCNYEGIKAVELNSDGKGRMTVDPIPGVSPLPVLRTDDFGRSWNK
;
A
#
# COMPACT_ATOMS: atom_id res chain seq x y z
N MET A 1 0.17 38.14 -56.48
CA MET A 1 -0.41 36.82 -56.17
C MET A 1 0.70 35.88 -55.68
N LYS A 2 0.59 35.33 -54.45
CA LYS A 2 1.41 34.28 -53.77
C LYS A 2 1.79 34.69 -52.34
N LYS A 3 0.85 34.59 -51.38
CA LYS A 3 1.16 34.67 -49.92
C LYS A 3 0.32 33.72 -49.03
N TRP A 4 -0.40 32.74 -49.61
CA TRP A 4 -1.37 31.91 -48.86
C TRP A 4 -1.00 30.44 -48.66
N VAL A 5 0.22 29.99 -49.02
CA VAL A 5 0.58 28.55 -48.97
C VAL A 5 1.39 28.18 -47.70
N ILE A 6 1.99 29.13 -47.01
CA ILE A 6 2.92 28.83 -45.89
C ILE A 6 2.19 28.55 -44.57
N GLY A 7 0.99 29.09 -44.36
CA GLY A 7 0.24 28.95 -43.10
C GLY A 7 -0.34 27.54 -42.85
N GLY A 8 -0.71 26.81 -43.90
CA GLY A 8 -1.30 25.48 -43.78
C GLY A 8 -0.30 24.40 -43.36
N VAL A 9 0.98 24.56 -43.76
CA VAL A 9 2.02 23.54 -43.50
C VAL A 9 2.46 23.57 -42.03
N VAL A 10 2.54 24.74 -41.40
CA VAL A 10 2.96 24.87 -39.98
C VAL A 10 1.92 24.28 -39.02
N LEU A 11 0.62 24.45 -39.31
CA LEU A 11 -0.47 23.92 -38.47
C LEU A 11 -0.53 22.38 -38.51
N CYS A 12 -0.30 21.76 -39.68
CA CYS A 12 -0.27 20.31 -39.83
C CYS A 12 0.95 19.65 -39.16
N VAL A 13 2.12 20.31 -39.14
CA VAL A 13 3.31 19.75 -38.48
C VAL A 13 3.14 19.77 -36.95
N ALA A 14 2.53 20.82 -36.39
CA ALA A 14 2.26 20.91 -34.96
C ALA A 14 1.27 19.84 -34.48
N THR A 15 0.19 19.57 -35.22
CA THR A 15 -0.79 18.54 -34.85
C THR A 15 -0.22 17.13 -34.96
N LEU A 16 0.63 16.85 -35.95
CA LEU A 16 1.35 15.59 -36.07
C LEU A 16 2.38 15.39 -34.95
N PHE A 17 3.06 16.47 -34.50
CA PHE A 17 3.94 16.41 -33.34
C PHE A 17 3.15 16.12 -32.06
N VAL A 18 2.06 16.83 -31.80
CA VAL A 18 1.22 16.58 -30.61
C VAL A 18 0.68 15.16 -30.63
N ALA A 19 0.15 14.66 -31.76
CA ALA A 19 -0.33 13.28 -31.87
C ALA A 19 0.78 12.23 -31.68
N LYS A 20 1.98 12.50 -32.23
CA LYS A 20 3.13 11.59 -32.12
C LYS A 20 3.72 11.54 -30.72
N TYR A 21 3.60 12.60 -29.92
CA TYR A 21 4.15 12.64 -28.55
C TYR A 21 3.06 12.62 -27.46
N TRP A 22 1.78 12.54 -27.84
CA TRP A 22 0.64 12.48 -26.91
C TRP A 22 0.75 11.30 -25.93
N TRP A 23 1.20 10.15 -26.39
CA TRP A 23 1.38 8.97 -25.53
C TRP A 23 2.48 9.17 -24.48
N ILE A 24 3.52 9.96 -24.76
CA ILE A 24 4.55 10.32 -23.77
C ILE A 24 3.99 11.29 -22.73
N LEU A 25 3.19 12.27 -23.16
CA LEU A 25 2.49 13.18 -22.23
C LEU A 25 1.45 12.44 -21.39
N ALA A 26 0.73 11.48 -21.97
CA ALA A 26 -0.24 10.65 -21.26
C ALA A 26 0.41 9.83 -20.13
N ILE A 27 1.62 9.29 -20.35
CA ILE A 27 2.43 8.60 -19.33
C ILE A 27 2.75 9.52 -18.14
N ILE A 28 3.03 10.81 -18.40
CA ILE A 28 3.35 11.78 -17.34
C ILE A 28 2.10 12.23 -16.59
N ILE A 29 0.95 12.32 -17.27
CA ILE A 29 -0.31 12.81 -16.68
C ILE A 29 -1.00 11.71 -15.85
N ILE A 30 -0.93 10.47 -16.30
CA ILE A 30 -1.47 9.33 -15.55
C ILE A 30 -0.43 9.01 -14.47
N GLY A 31 -0.80 8.95 -13.20
CA GLY A 31 0.13 8.51 -12.14
C GLY A 31 0.45 7.02 -12.26
N PRO A 32 1.32 6.46 -11.40
CA PRO A 32 1.44 5.02 -11.26
C PRO A 32 0.11 4.39 -10.80
N TYR A 33 -0.19 3.18 -11.27
CA TYR A 33 -1.42 2.45 -10.91
C TYR A 33 -1.20 0.92 -10.85
N LYS A 34 -2.18 0.20 -10.27
CA LYS A 34 -2.18 -1.27 -10.20
C LYS A 34 -2.26 -1.87 -11.61
N GLY A 35 -1.20 -2.54 -12.04
CA GLY A 35 -1.12 -3.33 -13.26
C GLY A 35 -1.61 -4.77 -13.07
N PRO A 36 -1.11 -5.73 -13.87
CA PRO A 36 -1.47 -7.14 -13.72
C PRO A 36 -1.09 -7.71 -12.35
N GLN A 37 -1.99 -8.52 -11.78
CA GLN A 37 -1.71 -9.29 -10.57
C GLN A 37 -0.69 -10.39 -10.88
N PHE A 38 0.33 -10.56 -10.03
CA PHE A 38 1.36 -11.58 -10.20
C PHE A 38 1.48 -12.55 -9.02
N GLU A 39 0.99 -12.18 -7.83
CA GLU A 39 0.98 -13.05 -6.66
C GLU A 39 -0.34 -12.89 -5.89
N THR A 40 -0.80 -13.98 -5.27
CA THR A 40 -1.89 -13.95 -4.30
C THR A 40 -1.58 -14.91 -3.17
N TRP A 41 -1.88 -14.50 -1.94
CA TRP A 41 -1.76 -15.33 -0.76
C TRP A 41 -2.96 -15.12 0.17
N GLN A 42 -3.39 -16.16 0.85
CA GLN A 42 -4.56 -16.13 1.74
C GLN A 42 -4.30 -16.95 3.01
N SER A 43 -4.89 -16.49 4.12
CA SER A 43 -4.99 -17.24 5.37
C SER A 43 -6.31 -16.90 6.09
N GLN A 44 -6.70 -17.72 7.05
CA GLN A 44 -7.95 -17.54 7.79
C GLN A 44 -7.86 -18.05 9.23
N ASN A 45 -8.74 -17.55 10.10
CA ASN A 45 -9.09 -18.16 11.39
C ASN A 45 -10.50 -18.78 11.31
N ALA A 46 -11.21 -18.92 12.43
CA ALA A 46 -12.57 -19.48 12.43
C ALA A 46 -13.67 -18.50 11.98
N SER A 47 -13.41 -17.19 12.00
CA SER A 47 -14.43 -16.15 11.74
C SER A 47 -14.22 -15.41 10.42
N PHE A 48 -12.97 -15.06 10.09
CA PHE A 48 -12.65 -14.30 8.89
C PHE A 48 -11.36 -14.75 8.20
N GLN A 49 -11.21 -14.31 6.96
CA GLN A 49 -10.10 -14.62 6.08
C GLN A 49 -9.49 -13.34 5.53
N ILE A 50 -8.18 -13.36 5.35
CA ILE A 50 -7.39 -12.26 4.80
C ILE A 50 -6.71 -12.76 3.52
N ARG A 51 -6.80 -11.98 2.44
CA ARG A 51 -6.08 -12.20 1.20
C ARG A 51 -5.16 -11.02 0.91
N VAL A 52 -3.98 -11.29 0.37
CA VAL A 52 -3.03 -10.28 -0.10
C VAL A 52 -2.80 -10.53 -1.58
N ASP A 53 -3.11 -9.53 -2.41
CA ASP A 53 -2.85 -9.58 -3.85
C ASP A 53 -1.71 -8.60 -4.18
N ALA A 54 -0.69 -9.09 -4.90
CA ALA A 54 0.41 -8.28 -5.39
C ALA A 54 0.23 -8.00 -6.89
N PHE A 55 0.37 -6.73 -7.27
CA PHE A 55 0.19 -6.23 -8.63
C PHE A 55 1.47 -5.55 -9.10
N HIS A 56 1.85 -5.78 -10.35
CA HIS A 56 2.92 -4.98 -10.97
C HIS A 56 2.49 -3.51 -10.99
N GLU A 57 3.40 -2.59 -10.75
CA GLU A 57 3.13 -1.18 -11.02
C GLU A 57 3.13 -0.94 -12.53
N ALA A 58 2.03 -0.42 -13.03
CA ALA A 58 1.98 0.16 -14.36
C ALA A 58 2.26 1.66 -14.26
N ASN A 59 2.99 2.18 -15.24
CA ASN A 59 3.27 3.62 -15.36
C ASN A 59 4.11 4.23 -14.22
N GLY A 60 4.98 3.43 -13.59
CA GLY A 60 5.92 3.84 -12.52
C GLY A 60 7.19 4.56 -12.99
N GLY A 61 7.36 4.78 -14.30
CA GLY A 61 8.60 5.30 -14.88
C GLY A 61 9.64 4.22 -15.12
N PHE A 62 10.90 4.48 -14.76
CA PHE A 62 12.04 3.60 -15.08
C PHE A 62 12.22 2.42 -14.13
N VAL A 63 11.71 2.52 -12.90
CA VAL A 63 11.81 1.47 -11.88
C VAL A 63 10.39 0.96 -11.62
N PRO A 64 10.05 -0.28 -12.05
CA PRO A 64 8.72 -0.80 -11.85
C PRO A 64 8.53 -1.24 -10.39
N GLY A 65 7.68 -0.53 -9.66
CA GLY A 65 7.25 -0.93 -8.32
C GLY A 65 6.22 -2.07 -8.30
N ALA A 66 5.61 -2.24 -7.14
CA ALA A 66 4.50 -3.16 -6.92
C ALA A 66 3.48 -2.56 -5.95
N TYR A 67 2.22 -2.95 -6.11
CA TYR A 67 1.15 -2.65 -5.16
C TYR A 67 0.73 -3.92 -4.43
N TYR A 68 0.56 -3.84 -3.12
CA TYR A 68 0.10 -4.92 -2.26
C TYR A 68 -1.23 -4.50 -1.66
N THR A 69 -2.29 -5.22 -2.03
CA THR A 69 -3.64 -4.94 -1.56
C THR A 69 -4.07 -6.03 -0.60
N PHE A 70 -4.40 -5.63 0.62
CA PHE A 70 -4.93 -6.50 1.65
C PHE A 70 -6.45 -6.45 1.59
N PHE A 71 -7.08 -7.63 1.59
CA PHE A 71 -8.52 -7.81 1.59
C PHE A 71 -8.96 -8.64 2.79
N SER A 72 -10.19 -8.42 3.24
CA SER A 72 -10.84 -9.20 4.29
C SER A 72 -12.23 -9.64 3.86
N ALA A 73 -12.63 -10.85 4.26
CA ALA A 73 -13.98 -11.36 4.11
C ALA A 73 -14.32 -12.30 5.28
N PRO A 74 -15.60 -12.50 5.61
CA PRO A 74 -16.01 -13.62 6.46
C PRO A 74 -15.57 -14.97 5.86
N VAL A 75 -15.26 -15.96 6.69
CA VAL A 75 -14.90 -17.31 6.20
C VAL A 75 -16.05 -17.89 5.36
N GLY A 76 -15.71 -18.39 4.17
CA GLY A 76 -16.68 -18.95 3.23
C GLY A 76 -17.45 -17.92 2.39
N SER A 77 -17.24 -16.62 2.62
CA SER A 77 -17.78 -15.56 1.76
C SER A 77 -16.83 -15.22 0.60
N ASN A 78 -17.40 -14.81 -0.53
CA ASN A 78 -16.67 -14.23 -1.66
C ASN A 78 -16.73 -12.68 -1.68
N ASP A 79 -17.31 -12.06 -0.65
CA ASP A 79 -17.51 -10.62 -0.54
C ASP A 79 -16.26 -9.94 0.04
N TRP A 80 -15.18 -9.92 -0.74
CA TRP A 80 -13.91 -9.32 -0.35
C TRP A 80 -14.00 -7.79 -0.25
N LYS A 81 -13.58 -7.23 0.89
CA LYS A 81 -13.44 -5.79 1.12
C LYS A 81 -11.97 -5.42 1.15
N GLU A 82 -11.58 -4.36 0.44
CA GLU A 82 -10.24 -3.79 0.53
C GLU A 82 -10.03 -3.19 1.93
N VAL A 83 -8.92 -3.57 2.57
CA VAL A 83 -8.50 -3.10 3.90
C VAL A 83 -7.47 -1.98 3.77
N MET A 84 -6.38 -2.25 3.05
CA MET A 84 -5.33 -1.28 2.77
C MET A 84 -4.58 -1.64 1.50
N THR A 85 -4.06 -0.63 0.81
CA THR A 85 -3.11 -0.79 -0.30
C THR A 85 -1.79 -0.15 0.07
N PHE A 86 -0.69 -0.88 -0.09
CA PHE A 86 0.67 -0.39 0.08
C PHE A 86 1.42 -0.42 -1.26
N ARG A 87 2.09 0.67 -1.62
CA ARG A 87 2.97 0.74 -2.81
C ARG A 87 4.41 0.54 -2.35
N HIS A 88 5.15 -0.35 -3.01
CA HIS A 88 6.58 -0.60 -2.79
C HIS A 88 7.34 -0.32 -4.10
N ASP A 89 8.52 0.29 -4.04
CA ASP A 89 9.29 0.62 -5.25
C ASP A 89 9.97 -0.60 -5.90
N ASP A 90 10.16 -1.67 -5.12
CA ASP A 90 10.66 -2.96 -5.60
C ASP A 90 9.61 -4.08 -5.38
N PRO A 91 9.40 -4.99 -6.33
CA PRO A 91 8.59 -6.18 -6.08
C PRO A 91 9.30 -7.10 -5.08
N ILE A 92 8.66 -7.35 -3.95
CA ILE A 92 9.06 -8.33 -2.93
C ILE A 92 7.98 -9.40 -2.72
N ASP A 93 8.38 -10.58 -2.26
CA ASP A 93 7.43 -11.65 -1.91
C ASP A 93 6.50 -11.22 -0.77
N ILE A 94 5.27 -11.74 -0.77
CA ILE A 94 4.30 -11.50 0.31
C ILE A 94 4.83 -12.12 1.62
N ARG A 95 5.17 -11.25 2.59
CA ARG A 95 5.66 -11.67 3.91
C ARG A 95 4.50 -12.13 4.80
N LYS A 96 4.20 -13.44 4.74
CA LYS A 96 3.07 -14.09 5.47
C LYS A 96 3.04 -13.80 6.97
N SER A 97 4.20 -13.60 7.61
CA SER A 97 4.32 -13.27 9.04
C SER A 97 3.72 -11.90 9.41
N GLN A 98 3.46 -11.05 8.42
CA GLN A 98 2.84 -9.74 8.61
C GLN A 98 1.31 -9.80 8.73
N VAL A 99 0.71 -10.98 8.55
CA VAL A 99 -0.72 -11.21 8.74
C VAL A 99 -0.90 -12.13 9.94
N GLN A 100 -1.55 -11.63 11.00
CA GLN A 100 -1.71 -12.37 12.24
C GLN A 100 -3.15 -12.33 12.75
N PHE A 101 -3.60 -13.48 13.24
CA PHE A 101 -4.88 -13.64 13.92
C PHE A 101 -4.58 -13.84 15.41
N VAL A 102 -5.07 -12.92 16.24
CA VAL A 102 -4.87 -12.93 17.70
C VAL A 102 -6.00 -13.72 18.37
N SER A 103 -7.22 -13.61 17.85
CA SER A 103 -8.39 -14.40 18.23
C SER A 103 -9.34 -14.50 17.03
N ASP A 104 -10.54 -15.06 17.21
CA ASP A 104 -11.56 -15.09 16.16
C ASP A 104 -12.06 -13.68 15.79
N GLY A 105 -12.08 -12.75 16.75
CA GLY A 105 -12.51 -11.37 16.53
C GLY A 105 -11.37 -10.39 16.22
N VAL A 106 -10.13 -10.72 16.57
CA VAL A 106 -8.99 -9.79 16.53
C VAL A 106 -7.92 -10.29 15.56
N GLY A 107 -7.52 -9.43 14.64
CA GLY A 107 -6.39 -9.68 13.76
C GLY A 107 -5.79 -8.39 13.24
N PHE A 108 -4.60 -8.48 12.67
CA PHE A 108 -3.90 -7.34 12.11
C PHE A 108 -3.04 -7.72 10.91
N VAL A 109 -2.76 -6.70 10.10
CA VAL A 109 -1.84 -6.75 8.97
C VAL A 109 -0.91 -5.53 9.02
N TYR A 110 0.32 -5.66 8.52
CA TYR A 110 1.20 -4.50 8.36
C TYR A 110 2.14 -4.64 7.17
N MET A 111 2.51 -3.52 6.55
CA MET A 111 3.52 -3.49 5.50
C MET A 111 4.15 -2.10 5.43
N GLY A 112 5.48 -2.05 5.37
CA GLY A 112 6.22 -0.79 5.47
C GLY A 112 5.83 0.01 6.69
N TRP A 113 5.37 1.24 6.49
CA TRP A 113 4.93 2.16 7.54
C TRP A 113 3.42 2.11 7.84
N MET A 114 2.69 1.17 7.23
CA MET A 114 1.24 1.03 7.38
C MET A 114 0.88 -0.20 8.22
N PHE A 115 -0.11 -0.02 9.09
CA PHE A 115 -0.70 -1.04 9.95
C PHE A 115 -2.22 -0.99 9.80
N ALA A 116 -2.89 -2.14 9.81
CA ALA A 116 -4.33 -2.20 9.91
C ALA A 116 -4.76 -3.29 10.89
N SER A 117 -5.81 -3.04 11.65
CA SER A 117 -6.36 -3.99 12.62
C SER A 117 -7.88 -4.05 12.60
N THR A 118 -8.40 -5.19 13.02
CA THR A 118 -9.82 -5.43 13.27
C THR A 118 -9.99 -5.99 14.69
N ASN A 119 -11.14 -5.68 15.31
CA ASN A 119 -11.56 -6.26 16.58
C ASN A 119 -13.01 -6.77 16.53
N ASP A 120 -13.57 -6.96 15.32
CA ASP A 120 -14.94 -7.40 15.07
C ASP A 120 -15.02 -8.56 14.06
N GLY A 121 -13.96 -9.36 13.94
CA GLY A 121 -13.90 -10.50 13.03
C GLY A 121 -13.81 -10.05 11.56
N GLY A 122 -13.05 -9.00 11.28
CA GLY A 122 -12.79 -8.54 9.91
C GLY A 122 -13.98 -7.83 9.25
N GLN A 123 -15.01 -7.43 10.00
CA GLN A 123 -16.15 -6.68 9.48
C GLN A 123 -15.79 -5.22 9.20
N SER A 124 -15.01 -4.63 10.11
CA SER A 124 -14.41 -3.30 9.97
C SER A 124 -12.92 -3.32 10.31
N TRP A 125 -12.19 -2.37 9.72
CA TRP A 125 -10.75 -2.26 9.87
C TRP A 125 -10.36 -0.81 10.17
N THR A 126 -9.43 -0.63 11.11
CA THR A 126 -8.78 0.67 11.32
C THR A 126 -7.39 0.66 10.71
N VAL A 127 -7.09 1.67 9.89
CA VAL A 127 -5.76 1.84 9.29
C VAL A 127 -4.98 2.92 10.04
N TRP A 128 -3.72 2.62 10.33
CA TRP A 128 -2.72 3.52 10.88
C TRP A 128 -1.57 3.67 9.87
N ASP A 129 -1.23 4.92 9.58
CA ASP A 129 -0.22 5.31 8.60
C ASP A 129 0.80 6.19 9.33
N ALA A 130 2.01 5.66 9.55
CA ALA A 130 3.03 6.36 10.33
C ALA A 130 3.39 7.73 9.71
N CYS A 131 3.37 7.85 8.39
CA CYS A 131 3.67 9.10 7.68
C CYS A 131 2.72 10.24 8.07
N LYS A 132 1.47 9.89 8.37
CA LYS A 132 0.42 10.85 8.72
C LYS A 132 0.28 11.02 10.23
N LYS A 133 0.42 9.93 10.99
CA LYS A 133 0.09 9.88 12.41
C LYS A 133 1.29 9.97 13.35
N ALA A 134 2.51 9.75 12.86
CA ALA A 134 3.76 9.83 13.62
C ALA A 134 4.85 10.57 12.83
N PRO A 135 4.64 11.87 12.52
CA PRO A 135 5.58 12.64 11.68
C PRO A 135 6.98 12.79 12.31
N ASP A 136 7.09 12.59 13.62
CA ASP A 136 8.35 12.60 14.36
C ASP A 136 9.24 11.39 14.08
N LEU A 137 8.70 10.32 13.46
CA LEU A 137 9.48 9.20 12.94
C LEU A 137 10.27 9.56 11.67
N LYS A 138 10.14 10.80 11.16
CA LYS A 138 10.95 11.45 10.10
C LYS A 138 11.04 10.74 8.73
N SER A 139 10.68 9.47 8.60
CA SER A 139 10.75 8.76 7.32
C SER A 139 9.77 7.59 7.21
N CYS A 140 9.11 7.55 6.06
CA CYS A 140 8.26 6.48 5.58
C CYS A 140 9.14 5.43 4.90
N ASN A 141 9.79 4.60 5.70
CA ASN A 141 10.66 3.54 5.21
C ASN A 141 9.85 2.30 4.80
N TYR A 142 10.17 1.70 3.65
CA TYR A 142 9.58 0.44 3.19
C TYR A 142 9.71 -0.73 4.19
N GLU A 143 10.64 -0.63 5.15
CA GLU A 143 10.74 -1.54 6.29
C GLU A 143 10.43 -0.88 7.64
N GLY A 144 9.57 0.14 7.63
CA GLY A 144 9.29 1.01 8.78
C GLY A 144 8.78 0.26 10.01
N ILE A 145 7.86 -0.69 9.85
CA ILE A 145 7.39 -1.57 10.93
C ILE A 145 8.13 -2.90 10.83
N LYS A 146 8.93 -3.22 11.86
CA LYS A 146 9.71 -4.46 11.92
C LYS A 146 8.94 -5.60 12.57
N ALA A 147 8.25 -5.31 13.68
CA ALA A 147 7.49 -6.29 14.43
C ALA A 147 6.28 -5.64 15.11
N VAL A 148 5.19 -6.40 15.20
CA VAL A 148 4.00 -6.04 15.97
C VAL A 148 3.60 -7.21 16.85
N GLU A 149 3.35 -6.91 18.11
CA GLU A 149 2.75 -7.82 19.09
C GLU A 149 1.45 -7.17 19.56
N LEU A 150 0.31 -7.82 19.34
CA LEU A 150 -1.00 -7.32 19.73
C LEU A 150 -1.76 -8.40 20.50
N ASN A 151 -2.33 -8.02 21.64
CA ASN A 151 -3.12 -8.89 22.50
C ASN A 151 -4.62 -8.72 22.22
N SER A 152 -5.41 -9.70 22.67
CA SER A 152 -6.87 -9.69 22.52
C SER A 152 -7.57 -8.60 23.34
N ASP A 153 -6.90 -8.02 24.35
CA ASP A 153 -7.39 -6.90 25.16
C ASP A 153 -7.14 -5.53 24.51
N GLY A 154 -6.55 -5.50 23.31
CA GLY A 154 -6.25 -4.30 22.55
C GLY A 154 -4.90 -3.67 22.88
N LYS A 155 -4.16 -4.22 23.84
CA LYS A 155 -2.81 -3.75 24.16
C LYS A 155 -1.79 -4.35 23.21
N GLY A 156 -0.78 -3.57 22.85
CA GLY A 156 0.26 -4.06 21.95
C GLY A 156 1.51 -3.20 21.92
N ARG A 157 2.52 -3.73 21.24
CA ARG A 157 3.81 -3.08 21.00
C ARG A 157 4.16 -3.19 19.53
N MET A 158 4.75 -2.13 18.99
CA MET A 158 5.21 -2.06 17.61
C MET A 158 6.66 -1.59 17.62
N THR A 159 7.56 -2.38 17.06
CA THR A 159 8.95 -1.98 16.86
C THR A 159 9.07 -1.36 15.48
N VAL A 160 9.56 -0.12 15.42
CA VAL A 160 9.74 0.62 14.17
C VAL A 160 11.21 0.89 13.87
N ASP A 161 11.56 0.91 12.59
CA ASP A 161 12.88 1.25 12.05
C ASP A 161 12.73 2.42 11.07
N PRO A 162 12.54 3.65 11.59
CA PRO A 162 12.29 4.81 10.75
C PRO A 162 13.47 5.08 9.81
N ILE A 163 14.70 4.91 10.29
CA ILE A 163 15.93 5.13 9.53
C ILE A 163 16.73 3.81 9.55
N PRO A 164 16.80 3.08 8.43
CA PRO A 164 17.49 1.79 8.36
C PRO A 164 18.87 1.83 9.01
N GLY A 165 19.10 0.93 9.96
CA GLY A 165 20.40 0.75 10.62
C GLY A 165 20.70 1.72 11.77
N VAL A 166 19.76 2.60 12.15
CA VAL A 166 19.91 3.45 13.34
C VAL A 166 19.35 2.75 14.58
N SER A 167 20.20 2.56 15.59
CA SER A 167 19.85 1.95 16.89
C SER A 167 19.88 3.02 18.00
N PRO A 168 19.01 2.94 19.04
CA PRO A 168 17.98 1.91 19.27
C PRO A 168 16.71 2.12 18.44
N LEU A 169 16.05 1.01 18.06
CA LEU A 169 14.75 1.02 17.40
C LEU A 169 13.68 1.56 18.36
N PRO A 170 12.88 2.58 17.98
CA PRO A 170 11.76 3.02 18.78
C PRO A 170 10.71 1.90 18.94
N VAL A 171 10.16 1.80 20.14
CA VAL A 171 9.02 0.93 20.44
C VAL A 171 7.82 1.82 20.70
N LEU A 172 6.75 1.61 19.95
CA LEU A 172 5.46 2.22 20.18
C LEU A 172 4.55 1.24 20.93
N ARG A 173 3.55 1.78 21.62
CA ARG A 173 2.56 1.07 22.42
C ARG A 173 1.16 1.54 22.05
N THR A 174 0.23 0.62 22.12
CA THR A 174 -1.20 0.88 21.95
C THR A 174 -1.95 0.25 23.10
N ASP A 175 -3.07 0.87 23.48
CA ASP A 175 -4.09 0.32 24.39
C ASP A 175 -5.47 0.28 23.69
N ASP A 176 -5.50 0.45 22.36
CA ASP A 176 -6.73 0.63 21.57
C ASP A 176 -6.75 -0.18 20.26
N PHE A 177 -6.17 -1.38 20.26
CA PHE A 177 -6.04 -2.25 19.08
C PHE A 177 -5.21 -1.62 17.95
N GLY A 178 -4.30 -0.71 18.26
CA GLY A 178 -3.43 -0.04 17.28
C GLY A 178 -4.12 1.05 16.47
N ARG A 179 -5.25 1.59 16.95
CA ARG A 179 -5.88 2.78 16.36
C ARG A 179 -4.98 4.01 16.58
N SER A 180 -4.33 4.07 17.74
CA SER A 180 -3.27 5.00 18.10
C SER A 180 -2.03 4.27 18.62
N TRP A 181 -0.87 4.91 18.45
CA TRP A 181 0.44 4.40 18.86
C TRP A 181 1.23 5.51 19.53
N ASN A 182 1.75 5.25 20.73
CA ASN A 182 2.48 6.19 21.58
C ASN A 182 3.84 5.60 22.00
N LYS A 183 4.85 6.42 22.26
CA LYS A 183 6.17 5.92 22.72
C LYS A 183 6.12 5.37 24.15
#